data_AF-A0A968L439-F1
#
_entry.id   AF-A0A968L439-F1
#
_cell.length_a   1.000
_cell.length_b   1.000
_cell.length_c   1.000
_cell.angle_alpha   90.00
_cell.angle_beta   90.00
_cell.angle_gamma   90.00
#
_symmetry.space_group_name_H-M   'P 1'
#
loop_
_entity.id
_entity.type
_entity.pdbx_description
1 polymer ?
#
loop_
_entity_poly.entity_id
_entity_poly.type
_entity_poly.pdbx_seq_one_letter_code
_entity_poly.pdbx_strand_id
1 'polypeptide(L)' 'MEEHVRTLRFLLARLERISADSVVAHRASGVRGAMLRALDQLEKREQVPEHVMKRLIESGYLLLERAAKERVR' A
#
# COMPACT_ATOMS: atom_id res chain seq x y z
N MET A 1 -5.62 15.51 3.19
CA MET A 1 -6.16 14.47 2.27
C MET A 1 -5.24 14.23 1.08
N GLU A 2 -4.81 15.26 0.34
CA GLU A 2 -3.87 15.13 -0.79
C GLU A 2 -2.55 14.42 -0.45
N GLU A 3 -2.01 14.66 0.74
CA GLU A 3 -0.80 13.98 1.21
C GLU A 3 -0.98 12.46 1.29
N HIS A 4 -2.12 11.99 1.79
CA HIS A 4 -2.40 10.56 1.88
C HIS A 4 -2.52 9.95 0.47
N VAL A 5 -3.16 10.64 -0.47
CA VAL A 5 -3.25 10.21 -1.88
C VAL A 5 -1.85 10.05 -2.50
N ARG A 6 -0.98 11.04 -2.32
CA ARG A 6 0.41 10.97 -2.80
C ARG A 6 1.15 9.78 -2.19
N THR A 7 1.01 9.57 -0.88
CA THR A 7 1.64 8.45 -0.18
C THR A 7 1.11 7.09 -0.64
N LEU A 8 -0.20 6.94 -0.87
CA LEU A 8 -0.79 5.72 -1.42
C LEU A 8 -0.26 5.40 -2.81
N ARG A 9 -0.17 6.40 -3.71
CA ARG A 9 0.41 6.21 -5.06
C ARG A 9 1.88 5.82 -4.99
N PHE A 10 2.66 6.44 -4.10
CA PHE A 10 4.05 6.05 -3.86
C PHE A 10 4.14 4.59 -3.37
N LEU A 11 3.39 4.22 -2.35
CA LEU A 11 3.40 2.86 -1.79
C LEU A 11 2.97 1.81 -2.81
N LEU A 12 1.97 2.11 -3.65
CA LEU A 12 1.54 1.22 -4.74
C LEU A 12 2.70 0.85 -5.69
N ALA A 13 3.44 1.86 -6.14
CA ALA A 13 4.60 1.67 -7.03
C ALA A 13 5.74 0.90 -6.34
N ARG A 14 5.89 1.03 -5.02
CA ARG A 14 6.92 0.29 -4.26
C ARG A 14 6.52 -1.15 -4.00
N LEU A 15 5.28 -1.39 -3.58
CA LEU A 15 4.74 -2.72 -3.30
C LEU A 15 4.67 -3.59 -4.56
N GLU A 16 4.46 -2.99 -5.73
CA GLU A 16 4.50 -3.69 -7.03
C GLU A 16 5.86 -4.32 -7.33
N ARG A 17 6.94 -3.81 -6.72
CA ARG A 17 8.31 -4.30 -6.93
C ARG A 17 8.72 -5.41 -5.96
N ILE A 18 7.83 -5.80 -5.03
CA ILE A 18 8.07 -6.95 -4.16
C ILE A 18 8.06 -8.22 -5.03
N SER A 19 9.09 -9.06 -4.90
CA SER A 19 9.19 -10.31 -5.66
C SER A 19 8.00 -11.22 -5.37
N ALA A 20 7.53 -11.97 -6.37
CA ALA A 20 6.52 -12.99 -6.17
C ALA A 20 6.96 -14.07 -5.17
N ASP A 21 8.27 -14.30 -5.05
CA ASP A 21 8.86 -15.27 -4.13
C ASP A 21 9.05 -14.73 -2.70
N SER A 22 8.76 -13.45 -2.46
CA SER A 22 8.85 -12.87 -1.11
C SER A 22 7.78 -13.47 -0.19
N VAL A 23 8.11 -13.73 1.07
CA VAL A 23 7.13 -14.27 2.02
C VAL A 23 6.01 -13.27 2.35
N VAL A 24 6.19 -11.99 1.98
CA VAL A 24 5.13 -10.97 2.09
C VAL A 24 4.36 -10.70 0.81
N ALA A 25 4.68 -11.37 -0.32
CA ALA A 25 4.09 -11.09 -1.64
C ALA A 25 2.56 -11.15 -1.66
N HIS A 26 1.98 -12.20 -1.06
CA HIS A 26 0.52 -12.35 -0.99
C HIS A 26 -0.15 -11.18 -0.23
N ARG A 27 0.43 -10.79 0.92
CA ARG A 27 -0.08 -9.65 1.70
C ARG A 27 0.10 -8.32 0.98
N ALA A 28 1.23 -8.13 0.29
CA ALA A 28 1.46 -6.95 -0.55
C ALA A 28 0.42 -6.83 -1.65
N SER A 29 0.06 -7.92 -2.33
CA SER A 29 -1.02 -7.93 -3.32
C SER A 29 -2.36 -7.47 -2.73
N GLY A 30 -2.73 -8.01 -1.56
CA GLY A 30 -3.97 -7.61 -0.87
C GLY A 30 -4.00 -6.13 -0.49
N VAL A 31 -2.91 -5.60 0.07
CA VAL A 31 -2.80 -4.18 0.42
C VAL A 31 -2.84 -3.29 -0.82
N ARG A 32 -2.13 -3.65 -1.91
CA ARG A 32 -2.20 -2.93 -3.19
C ARG A 32 -3.64 -2.86 -3.71
N GLY A 33 -4.36 -3.97 -3.71
CA GLY A 33 -5.76 -4.00 -4.13
C GLY A 33 -6.65 -3.09 -3.28
N ALA A 34 -6.43 -3.04 -1.96
CA ALA A 34 -7.14 -2.12 -1.08
C ALA A 34 -6.80 -0.64 -1.33
N MET A 35 -5.53 -0.32 -1.59
CA MET A 35 -5.11 1.04 -1.96
C MET A 35 -5.70 1.49 -3.29
N LEU A 36 -5.74 0.62 -4.30
CA LEU A 36 -6.37 0.92 -5.59
C LEU A 36 -7.85 1.24 -5.44
N ARG A 37 -8.59 0.44 -4.66
CA ARG A 37 -10.00 0.71 -4.36
C ARG A 37 -10.20 2.04 -3.65
N ALA A 38 -9.36 2.35 -2.65
CA ALA A 38 -9.43 3.63 -1.95
C ALA A 38 -9.16 4.82 -2.90
N LEU A 39 -8.21 4.70 -3.83
CA LEU A 39 -7.95 5.74 -4.83
C LEU A 39 -9.11 5.90 -5.82
N ASP A 40 -9.69 4.80 -6.29
CA ASP A 40 -10.86 4.81 -7.20
C ASP A 40 -12.07 5.49 -6.53
N GLN A 41 -12.33 5.22 -5.25
CA GLN A 41 -13.35 5.92 -4.46
C GLN A 41 -13.11 7.43 -4.42
N LEU A 42 -11.87 7.85 -4.13
CA LEU A 42 -11.52 9.27 -4.09
C LEU A 42 -11.64 9.94 -5.48
N GLU A 43 -11.29 9.24 -6.56
CA GLU A 43 -11.46 9.71 -7.94
C GLU A 43 -12.95 9.91 -8.29
N LYS A 44 -13.83 9.06 -7.75
CA LYS A 44 -15.30 9.19 -7.84
C LYS A 44 -15.90 10.22 -6.88
N ARG A 45 -15.06 10.99 -6.16
CA ARG A 45 -15.47 11.96 -5.11
C ARG A 45 -16.21 11.32 -3.93
N GLU A 46 -16.01 10.02 -3.72
CA GLU A 46 -16.50 9.32 -2.53
C GLU A 46 -15.58 9.61 -1.34
N GLN A 47 -16.13 9.49 -0.13
CA GLN A 47 -15.36 9.70 1.09
C GLN A 47 -14.68 8.40 1.51
N VAL A 48 -13.35 8.45 1.66
CA VAL A 48 -12.59 7.40 2.35
C VAL A 48 -12.26 7.91 3.75
N PRO A 49 -12.67 7.20 4.82
CA PRO A 49 -12.36 7.63 6.18
C PRO A 49 -10.86 7.75 6.40
N GLU A 50 -10.41 8.82 7.06
CA GLU A 50 -8.97 9.08 7.25
C GLU A 50 -8.24 7.93 7.95
N HIS A 51 -8.88 7.32 8.94
CA HIS A 51 -8.33 6.18 9.67
C HIS A 51 -8.17 4.91 8.80
N VAL A 52 -8.94 4.78 7.70
CA VAL A 52 -8.72 3.72 6.71
C VAL A 52 -7.47 4.03 5.89
N MET A 53 -7.31 5.28 5.44
CA MET A 53 -6.12 5.69 4.70
C MET A 53 -4.83 5.49 5.53
N LYS A 54 -4.85 5.90 6.81
CA LYS A 54 -3.70 5.71 7.73
C LYS A 54 -3.33 4.24 7.87
N ARG A 55 -4.31 3.36 8.10
CA ARG A 55 -4.08 1.91 8.19
C ARG A 55 -3.49 1.32 6.92
N LEU A 56 -3.92 1.78 5.74
CA LEU A 56 -3.35 1.34 4.46
C LEU A 56 -1.89 1.80 4.33
N ILE A 57 -1.60 3.05 4.68
CA ILE A 57 -0.24 3.61 4.63
C ILE A 57 0.70 2.83 5.56
N GLU A 58 0.29 2.62 6.82
CA GLU A 58 1.04 1.86 7.82
C GLU A 58 1.28 0.42 7.36
N SER A 59 0.26 -0.24 6.82
CA SER A 59 0.37 -1.59 6.28
C SER A 59 1.35 -1.66 5.11
N GLY A 60 1.33 -0.67 4.21
CA GLY A 60 2.24 -0.59 3.08
C GLY A 60 3.69 -0.45 3.52
N TYR A 61 3.98 0.47 4.45
CA TYR A 61 5.33 0.63 4.98
C TYR A 61 5.84 -0.60 5.71
N LEU A 62 5.01 -1.25 6.54
CA LEU A 62 5.37 -2.47 7.25
C LEU A 62 5.75 -3.60 6.28
N LEU A 63 5.05 -3.73 5.16
CA LEU A 63 5.35 -4.74 4.15
C LEU A 63 6.66 -4.43 3.41
N LEU A 64 6.92 -3.17 3.08
CA LEU A 64 8.20 -2.75 2.48
C LEU A 64 9.37 -3.01 3.43
N GLU A 65 9.21 -2.72 4.72
CA GLU A 65 10.23 -2.99 5.74
C GLU A 65 10.55 -4.49 5.82
N ARG A 66 9.52 -5.35 5.87
CA ARG A 66 9.70 -6.81 5.90
C ARG A 66 10.37 -7.33 4.64
N ALA A 67 9.91 -6.89 3.47
CA ALA A 67 10.52 -7.26 2.19
C ALA A 67 11.99 -6.81 2.08
N ALA A 68 12.34 -5.65 2.64
CA ALA A 68 13.72 -5.19 2.69
C ALA A 68 14.58 -6.07 3.62
N LYS A 69 14.06 -6.43 4.80
CA LYS A 69 14.73 -7.33 5.75
C LYS A 69 14.96 -8.74 5.18
N GLU A 70 14.07 -9.24 4.32
CA GLU A 70 14.26 -10.51 3.60
C GLU A 70 15.47 -10.47 2.66
N ARG A 71 15.74 -9.33 2.00
CA ARG A 71 16.81 -9.19 1.00
C ARG A 71 18.20 -8.92 1.57
N VAL A 72 18.28 -8.45 2.81
CA VAL A 72 19.56 -8.16 3.51
C VAL A 72 20.10 -9.42 4.21
N ARG A 73 19.29 -10.47 4.32
CA ARG A 73 19.63 -11.73 4.97
C ARG A 73 20.30 -12.69 3.98
#